data_AF-A0A954RSM4-F1
#
_entry.id   AF-A0A954RSM4-F1
#
_cell.length_a   1.000
_cell.length_b   1.000
_cell.length_c   1.000
_cell.angle_alpha   90.00
_cell.angle_beta   90.00
_cell.angle_gamma   90.00
#
_symmetry.space_group_name_H-M   'P 1'
#
loop_
_entity.id
_entity.type
_entity.pdbx_description
1 polymer ?
#
loop_
_entity_poly.entity_id
_entity_poly.type
_entity_poly.pdbx_seq_one_letter_code
_entity_poly.pdbx_strand_id
1 'polypeptide(L)'
;MRRFYGVLTLLAAMHAGSVQAADILAPGDFIIAIDRDVSDPTVSGSSYPAAERPVDALDQDETTKYLNFGELNSGFIVTPQYGPSIVQSFTLTTANDADARDPSSWALYGTNDDILSVDNSHGTAETWTLIDNGDIDLPLDRFTSSDVIEVNNSTIYSSYRLIFPTVRDTAAANSMQIADVYFYESNDGSGFSILDVEDPIVAVCVGCSVVESSSPAAETVDLAIDGDTATKYLNFGEENSGFIVTPEFGSSIVTGLQVTTANDAEPRDPAAFELYGTNDPILSTNHSTGDLESWTLIEAGTLELPPDRFLEGDVVTFANTSAYTSYRLVFTEVKDVDAANSMQISEVQFFGEAGAAGTLGDYNGNGTIDAGDLDVLAQYVRDNDARGDLNGDGTTDEIDRSQWVETIQKSYFGDSNFDGEFSSSDFVAVFTAGKYETGAAAGYAEGDWNGDGLFSSSDFVTAFSAGGYEQGPRAAVSAVPEPATISLLLLGLLSLSGLRRRS
;
A
#
# COMPACT_ATOMS: atom_id res chain seq x y z
N MET A 1 25.43 -8.06 -49.81
CA MET A 1 26.25 -8.66 -48.73
C MET A 1 26.33 -7.68 -47.58
N ARG A 2 25.38 -7.74 -46.64
CA ARG A 2 25.50 -7.10 -45.32
C ARG A 2 25.52 -8.23 -44.31
N ARG A 3 26.58 -8.30 -43.50
CA ARG A 3 26.79 -9.33 -42.49
C ARG A 3 26.00 -8.93 -41.25
N PHE A 4 25.03 -9.76 -40.88
CA PHE A 4 24.43 -9.74 -39.54
C PHE A 4 25.48 -10.28 -38.55
N TYR A 5 25.79 -9.49 -37.52
CA TYR A 5 26.43 -10.00 -36.32
C TYR A 5 25.31 -10.44 -35.37
N GLY A 6 25.15 -11.75 -35.21
CA GLY A 6 24.28 -12.32 -34.19
C GLY A 6 24.94 -12.12 -32.82
N VAL A 7 24.28 -11.37 -31.95
CA VAL A 7 24.57 -11.38 -30.51
C VAL A 7 23.88 -12.62 -29.97
N LEU A 8 24.69 -13.53 -29.41
CA LEU A 8 24.24 -14.74 -28.76
C LEU A 8 23.89 -14.39 -27.31
N THR A 9 22.61 -14.13 -27.04
CA THR A 9 22.09 -14.01 -25.67
C THR A 9 21.98 -15.40 -25.07
N LEU A 10 22.80 -15.65 -24.04
CA LEU A 10 22.79 -16.86 -23.24
C LEU A 10 21.64 -16.74 -22.24
N LEU A 11 20.48 -17.32 -22.54
CA LEU A 11 19.36 -17.40 -21.62
C LEU A 11 19.72 -18.39 -20.50
N ALA A 12 20.16 -17.88 -19.35
CA ALA A 12 20.25 -18.67 -18.14
C ALA A 12 18.82 -18.86 -17.63
N ALA A 13 18.27 -20.07 -17.80
CA ALA A 13 17.02 -20.47 -17.16
C ALA A 13 17.26 -20.58 -15.65
N MET A 14 17.13 -19.44 -14.96
CA MET A 14 16.91 -19.42 -13.52
C MET A 14 15.47 -19.88 -13.32
N HIS A 15 15.28 -20.94 -12.56
CA HIS A 15 13.95 -21.34 -12.13
C HIS A 15 13.45 -20.23 -11.21
N ALA A 16 12.61 -19.34 -11.74
CA ALA A 16 11.79 -18.48 -10.92
C ALA A 16 10.87 -19.41 -10.12
N GLY A 17 11.00 -19.38 -8.79
CA GLY A 17 9.88 -19.80 -7.96
C GLY A 17 8.68 -18.95 -8.37
N SER A 18 7.51 -19.55 -8.46
CA SER A 18 6.25 -18.83 -8.58
C SER A 18 6.16 -17.87 -7.40
N VAL A 19 6.45 -16.59 -7.61
CA VAL A 19 6.22 -15.56 -6.60
C VAL A 19 4.70 -15.36 -6.59
N GLN A 20 4.07 -15.87 -5.54
CA GLN A 20 2.65 -15.67 -5.26
C GLN A 20 2.39 -14.17 -5.03
N ALA A 21 1.14 -13.78 -5.27
CA ALA A 21 0.52 -12.50 -4.89
C ALA A 21 1.06 -11.92 -3.57
N ALA A 22 1.15 -10.58 -3.47
CA ALA A 22 1.67 -9.90 -2.29
C ALA A 22 0.78 -10.17 -1.06
N ASP A 23 1.18 -11.17 -0.27
CA ASP A 23 0.58 -11.56 1.00
C ASP A 23 0.81 -10.48 2.05
N ILE A 24 -0.24 -10.11 2.78
CA ILE A 24 -0.17 -9.23 3.95
C ILE A 24 0.69 -9.89 5.04
N LEU A 25 0.69 -11.21 5.09
CA LEU A 25 1.43 -11.99 6.07
C LEU A 25 2.84 -12.29 5.55
N ALA A 26 3.80 -12.21 6.46
CA ALA A 26 5.20 -12.52 6.17
C ALA A 26 5.76 -13.58 7.13
N PRO A 27 6.76 -14.37 6.68
CA PRO A 27 7.53 -15.22 7.58
C PRO A 27 8.11 -14.40 8.74
N GLY A 28 7.68 -14.68 9.96
CA GLY A 28 8.12 -13.98 11.17
C GLY A 28 7.10 -13.03 11.78
N ASP A 29 5.95 -12.84 11.16
CA ASP A 29 4.80 -12.17 11.79
C ASP A 29 4.44 -12.82 13.13
N PHE A 30 3.93 -12.00 14.04
CA PHE A 30 3.44 -12.52 15.31
C PHE A 30 2.22 -13.38 15.04
N ILE A 31 2.26 -14.64 15.47
CA ILE A 31 1.14 -15.56 15.37
C ILE A 31 1.08 -16.49 16.58
N ILE A 32 -0.12 -16.70 17.12
CA ILE A 32 -0.37 -17.58 18.27
C ILE A 32 -1.58 -18.48 18.04
N ALA A 33 -1.54 -19.69 18.61
CA ALA A 33 -2.63 -20.64 18.53
C ALA A 33 -3.74 -20.26 19.51
N ILE A 34 -4.99 -20.44 19.08
CA ILE A 34 -6.14 -20.26 19.96
C ILE A 34 -7.22 -21.31 19.69
N ASP A 35 -8.11 -21.49 20.66
CA ASP A 35 -9.35 -22.24 20.49
C ASP A 35 -10.51 -21.60 21.28
N ARG A 36 -11.61 -21.40 20.57
CA ARG A 36 -12.81 -20.69 21.01
C ARG A 36 -13.89 -21.59 21.60
N ASP A 37 -13.62 -22.88 21.82
CA ASP A 37 -14.54 -23.76 22.53
C ASP A 37 -14.74 -23.31 23.98
N VAL A 38 -15.85 -22.62 24.22
CA VAL A 38 -16.20 -22.03 25.53
C VAL A 38 -16.79 -23.05 26.52
N SER A 39 -16.62 -24.35 26.28
CA SER A 39 -17.18 -25.38 27.17
C SER A 39 -16.52 -25.35 28.56
N ASP A 40 -15.28 -24.87 28.64
CA ASP A 40 -14.59 -24.47 29.87
C ASP A 40 -14.04 -23.04 29.70
N PRO A 41 -14.47 -22.05 30.50
CA PRO A 41 -13.99 -20.67 30.39
C PRO A 41 -12.57 -20.46 30.92
N THR A 42 -11.91 -21.51 31.43
CA THR A 42 -10.60 -21.44 32.09
C THR A 42 -9.50 -22.25 31.39
N VAL A 43 -9.84 -23.10 30.43
CA VAL A 43 -8.89 -23.95 29.70
C VAL A 43 -9.31 -24.03 28.25
N SER A 44 -8.43 -23.59 27.35
CA SER A 44 -8.57 -23.79 25.91
C SER A 44 -8.17 -25.22 25.52
N GLY A 45 -8.83 -25.79 24.52
CA GLY A 45 -8.42 -27.04 23.86
C GLY A 45 -7.21 -26.86 22.95
N SER A 46 -6.77 -25.62 22.72
CA SER A 46 -5.65 -25.32 21.84
C SER A 46 -4.37 -25.97 22.33
N SER A 47 -3.76 -26.76 21.46
CA SER A 47 -2.40 -27.26 21.61
C SER A 47 -1.88 -27.80 20.29
N TYR A 48 -0.57 -27.81 20.13
CA TYR A 48 0.11 -28.23 18.91
C TYR A 48 1.44 -28.93 19.25
N PRO A 49 1.92 -29.88 18.42
CA PRO A 49 3.24 -30.48 18.60
C PRO A 49 4.34 -29.49 18.19
N ALA A 50 5.55 -29.67 18.75
CA ALA A 50 6.63 -28.68 18.61
C ALA A 50 7.12 -28.44 17.15
N ALA A 51 6.76 -29.29 16.20
CA ALA A 51 7.13 -29.18 14.79
C ALA A 51 5.93 -28.85 13.88
N GLU A 52 4.76 -28.51 14.46
CA GLU A 52 3.56 -28.15 13.70
C GLU A 52 2.85 -26.94 14.34
N ARG A 53 3.62 -25.87 14.56
CA ARG A 53 3.27 -24.67 15.34
C ARG A 53 2.57 -23.64 14.45
N PRO A 54 1.92 -22.60 15.02
CA PRO A 54 1.26 -21.56 14.24
C PRO A 54 2.17 -20.85 13.22
N VAL A 55 3.44 -20.63 13.56
CA VAL A 55 4.40 -20.00 12.64
C VAL A 55 4.67 -20.81 11.38
N ASP A 56 4.43 -22.12 11.44
CA ASP A 56 4.57 -23.02 10.29
C ASP A 56 3.36 -22.90 9.33
N ALA A 57 2.42 -21.97 9.57
CA ALA A 57 1.39 -21.54 8.61
C ALA A 57 1.78 -20.30 7.80
N LEU A 58 2.90 -19.65 8.14
CA LEU A 58 3.38 -18.41 7.53
C LEU A 58 4.77 -18.56 6.91
N ASP A 59 5.29 -19.79 6.82
CA ASP A 59 6.67 -20.05 6.42
C ASP A 59 6.84 -20.24 4.91
N GLN A 60 5.74 -20.28 4.16
CA GLN A 60 5.70 -20.46 2.71
C GLN A 60 6.34 -21.79 2.28
N ASP A 61 6.34 -22.78 3.17
CA ASP A 61 6.76 -24.15 2.90
C ASP A 61 5.57 -25.08 3.02
N GLU A 62 4.93 -25.37 1.88
CA GLU A 62 3.75 -26.25 1.82
C GLU A 62 3.99 -27.62 2.50
N THR A 63 5.25 -28.05 2.68
CA THR A 63 5.60 -29.31 3.28
C THR A 63 5.59 -29.33 4.82
N THR A 64 5.54 -28.15 5.46
CA THR A 64 5.29 -27.99 6.90
C THR A 64 3.79 -27.82 7.14
N LYS A 65 3.38 -27.70 8.40
CA LYS A 65 1.97 -27.44 8.73
C LYS A 65 1.80 -26.83 10.10
N TYR A 66 0.76 -26.03 10.25
CA TYR A 66 0.14 -25.77 11.53
C TYR A 66 -0.94 -26.80 11.82
N LEU A 67 -0.89 -27.42 12.99
CA LEU A 67 -1.93 -28.33 13.50
C LEU A 67 -2.42 -27.87 14.86
N ASN A 68 -3.73 -27.90 15.11
CA ASN A 68 -4.31 -27.56 16.41
C ASN A 68 -5.27 -28.66 16.92
N PHE A 69 -5.00 -29.21 18.11
CA PHE A 69 -5.83 -30.22 18.78
C PHE A 69 -7.15 -29.71 19.34
N GLY A 70 -7.39 -28.40 19.34
CA GLY A 70 -8.71 -27.82 19.62
C GLY A 70 -9.77 -28.31 18.62
N GLU A 71 -9.35 -28.70 17.42
CA GLU A 71 -10.20 -29.22 16.35
C GLU A 71 -11.25 -28.21 15.89
N LEU A 72 -12.39 -28.12 16.58
CA LEU A 72 -13.47 -27.20 16.27
C LEU A 72 -13.19 -25.83 16.89
N ASN A 73 -13.61 -24.77 16.21
CA ASN A 73 -13.39 -23.39 16.66
C ASN A 73 -11.93 -23.05 17.01
N SER A 74 -10.99 -23.84 16.50
CA SER A 74 -9.56 -23.61 16.62
C SER A 74 -9.08 -22.70 15.50
N GLY A 75 -7.94 -22.04 15.70
CA GLY A 75 -7.43 -21.09 14.74
C GLY A 75 -6.22 -20.36 15.28
N PHE A 76 -6.05 -19.11 14.88
CA PHE A 76 -4.90 -18.30 15.29
C PHE A 76 -5.26 -16.81 15.38
N ILE A 77 -4.45 -16.08 16.15
CA ILE A 77 -4.35 -14.61 16.09
C ILE A 77 -3.04 -14.29 15.38
N VAL A 78 -3.08 -13.38 14.41
CA VAL A 78 -1.91 -12.91 13.66
C VAL A 78 -1.85 -11.37 13.65
N THR A 79 -0.65 -10.83 13.77
CA THR A 79 -0.36 -9.40 13.66
C THR A 79 0.65 -9.21 12.52
N PRO A 80 0.22 -8.68 11.37
CA PRO A 80 1.11 -8.37 10.26
C PRO A 80 2.18 -7.36 10.69
N GLN A 81 3.46 -7.65 10.46
CA GLN A 81 4.52 -6.66 10.65
C GLN A 81 4.46 -5.56 9.58
N TYR A 82 3.82 -5.83 8.45
CA TYR A 82 3.43 -4.86 7.42
C TYR A 82 2.69 -3.65 8.01
N GLY A 83 1.98 -3.84 9.13
CA GLY A 83 1.21 -2.81 9.80
C GLY A 83 -0.30 -3.02 9.64
N PRO A 84 -1.13 -2.05 10.07
CA PRO A 84 -2.58 -2.15 9.90
C PRO A 84 -2.99 -2.21 8.43
N SER A 85 -3.84 -3.16 8.09
CA SER A 85 -4.23 -3.51 6.70
C SER A 85 -5.75 -3.73 6.56
N ILE A 86 -6.24 -3.98 5.34
CA ILE A 86 -7.61 -4.43 5.05
C ILE A 86 -7.55 -5.80 4.37
N VAL A 87 -7.78 -6.89 5.10
CA VAL A 87 -7.90 -8.24 4.49
C VAL A 87 -9.22 -8.33 3.71
N GLN A 88 -9.15 -8.46 2.38
CA GLN A 88 -10.29 -8.60 1.46
C GLN A 88 -10.36 -9.99 0.80
N SER A 89 -9.29 -10.78 0.83
CA SER A 89 -9.37 -12.20 0.53
C SER A 89 -8.26 -12.98 1.23
N PHE A 90 -8.34 -14.30 1.20
CA PHE A 90 -7.26 -15.18 1.63
C PHE A 90 -7.26 -16.50 0.85
N THR A 91 -6.14 -17.23 0.92
CA THR A 91 -6.04 -18.63 0.48
C THR A 91 -5.47 -19.48 1.59
N LEU A 92 -5.71 -20.80 1.51
CA LEU A 92 -5.14 -21.80 2.42
C LEU A 92 -4.51 -22.93 1.61
N THR A 93 -3.35 -23.41 2.05
CA THR A 93 -2.73 -24.62 1.48
C THR A 93 -3.09 -25.85 2.32
N THR A 94 -3.52 -26.93 1.67
CA THR A 94 -3.80 -28.20 2.35
C THR A 94 -2.52 -28.87 2.87
N ALA A 95 -2.54 -29.36 4.11
CA ALA A 95 -1.39 -30.02 4.74
C ALA A 95 -1.06 -31.41 4.12
N ASN A 96 -0.29 -32.26 4.83
CA ASN A 96 0.27 -33.49 4.25
C ASN A 96 -0.52 -34.80 4.48
N ASP A 97 -1.21 -35.00 5.62
CA ASP A 97 -1.54 -36.36 6.10
C ASP A 97 -3.03 -36.79 6.18
N ALA A 98 -3.98 -35.93 6.58
CA ALA A 98 -5.42 -36.32 6.61
C ALA A 98 -6.42 -35.22 6.23
N ASP A 99 -7.12 -35.35 5.11
CA ASP A 99 -8.14 -34.42 4.58
C ASP A 99 -9.33 -34.16 5.53
N ALA A 100 -9.68 -35.13 6.38
CA ALA A 100 -10.74 -35.00 7.39
C ALA A 100 -10.53 -33.80 8.35
N ARG A 101 -9.28 -33.40 8.58
CA ARG A 101 -8.86 -32.32 9.50
C ARG A 101 -8.83 -30.94 8.84
N ASP A 102 -8.97 -30.90 7.52
CA ASP A 102 -8.91 -29.65 6.79
C ASP A 102 -10.14 -28.79 7.15
N PRO A 103 -9.99 -27.47 7.35
CA PRO A 103 -11.12 -26.59 7.62
C PRO A 103 -12.25 -26.70 6.59
N SER A 104 -13.49 -26.60 7.05
CA SER A 104 -14.69 -26.57 6.20
C SER A 104 -15.57 -25.34 6.39
N SER A 105 -15.27 -24.51 7.39
CA SER A 105 -15.82 -23.16 7.54
C SER A 105 -14.78 -22.26 8.21
N TRP A 106 -14.97 -20.95 8.07
CA TRP A 106 -14.09 -19.93 8.60
C TRP A 106 -14.88 -18.74 9.15
N ALA A 107 -14.26 -18.01 10.08
CA ALA A 107 -14.72 -16.71 10.54
C ALA A 107 -13.51 -15.82 10.83
N LEU A 108 -13.43 -14.69 10.13
CA LEU A 108 -12.36 -13.71 10.27
C LEU A 108 -12.82 -12.54 11.14
N TYR A 109 -11.99 -12.15 12.08
CA TYR A 109 -12.22 -11.00 12.96
C TYR A 109 -11.03 -10.04 12.89
N GLY A 110 -11.30 -8.76 13.12
CA GLY A 110 -10.28 -7.70 13.23
C GLY A 110 -10.30 -7.02 14.58
N THR A 111 -9.14 -6.52 15.01
CA THR A 111 -8.99 -5.65 16.18
C THR A 111 -7.91 -4.60 15.94
N ASN A 112 -8.00 -3.49 16.69
CA ASN A 112 -6.97 -2.46 16.79
C ASN A 112 -6.46 -2.33 18.24
N ASP A 113 -6.88 -3.23 19.13
CA ASP A 113 -6.37 -3.32 20.51
C ASP A 113 -4.98 -3.98 20.50
N ASP A 114 -4.14 -3.65 21.48
CA ASP A 114 -2.90 -4.40 21.72
C ASP A 114 -3.22 -5.89 21.99
N ILE A 115 -2.49 -6.81 21.36
CA ILE A 115 -2.69 -8.24 21.59
C ILE A 115 -2.14 -8.63 22.97
N LEU A 116 -3.04 -9.00 23.87
CA LEU A 116 -2.77 -9.47 25.23
C LEU A 116 -3.03 -10.97 25.40
N SER A 117 -3.74 -11.58 24.45
CA SER A 117 -3.98 -13.02 24.38
C SER A 117 -2.65 -13.76 24.32
N VAL A 118 -2.55 -14.83 25.09
CA VAL A 118 -1.36 -15.68 25.12
C VAL A 118 -1.54 -16.90 24.21
N ASP A 119 -0.43 -17.50 23.81
CA ASP A 119 -0.46 -18.74 23.03
C ASP A 119 -1.24 -19.85 23.74
N ASN A 120 -2.01 -20.61 22.97
CA ASN A 120 -2.96 -21.63 23.42
C ASN A 120 -4.05 -21.10 24.37
N SER A 121 -4.49 -19.86 24.18
CA SER A 121 -5.62 -19.27 24.92
C SER A 121 -6.93 -19.31 24.12
N HIS A 122 -7.99 -18.75 24.69
CA HIS A 122 -9.25 -18.56 23.96
C HIS A 122 -9.22 -17.38 22.96
N GLY A 123 -8.15 -16.57 22.96
CA GLY A 123 -8.06 -15.40 22.08
C GLY A 123 -9.13 -14.34 22.34
N THR A 124 -9.48 -14.11 23.62
CA THR A 124 -10.57 -13.20 24.02
C THR A 124 -10.12 -12.05 24.93
N ALA A 125 -8.82 -11.75 24.99
CA ALA A 125 -8.33 -10.64 25.81
C ALA A 125 -8.62 -9.27 25.18
N GLU A 126 -8.88 -9.24 23.87
CA GLU A 126 -9.16 -8.06 23.06
C GLU A 126 -10.64 -7.95 22.68
N THR A 127 -11.03 -6.77 22.23
CA THR A 127 -12.31 -6.56 21.57
C THR A 127 -12.18 -6.92 20.10
N TRP A 128 -12.95 -7.92 19.66
CA TRP A 128 -12.91 -8.41 18.28
C TRP A 128 -14.18 -8.04 17.52
N THR A 129 -14.02 -7.45 16.34
CA THR A 129 -15.12 -7.21 15.39
C THR A 129 -15.14 -8.34 14.38
N LEU A 130 -16.29 -8.99 14.19
CA LEU A 130 -16.46 -9.95 13.10
C LEU A 130 -16.39 -9.19 11.77
N ILE A 131 -15.46 -9.59 10.90
CA ILE A 131 -15.31 -9.06 9.56
C ILE A 131 -16.26 -9.83 8.63
N ASP A 132 -16.00 -11.13 8.46
CA ASP A 132 -16.80 -12.00 7.61
C ASP A 132 -16.67 -13.47 8.04
N ASN A 133 -17.51 -14.34 7.50
CA ASN A 133 -17.51 -15.78 7.75
C ASN A 133 -18.17 -16.53 6.60
N GLY A 134 -17.78 -17.79 6.41
CA GLY A 134 -18.34 -18.61 5.35
C GLY A 134 -17.97 -20.08 5.46
N ASP A 135 -18.53 -20.86 4.55
CA ASP A 135 -18.08 -22.23 4.30
C ASP A 135 -16.87 -22.20 3.35
N ILE A 136 -16.02 -23.22 3.43
CA ILE A 136 -14.88 -23.42 2.52
C ILE A 136 -14.81 -24.89 2.13
N ASP A 137 -14.55 -25.18 0.85
CA ASP A 137 -14.27 -26.53 0.36
C ASP A 137 -12.84 -26.58 -0.18
N LEU A 138 -11.91 -27.04 0.66
CA LEU A 138 -10.52 -27.14 0.28
C LEU A 138 -10.30 -28.25 -0.77
N PRO A 139 -9.23 -28.21 -1.58
CA PRO A 139 -8.86 -29.31 -2.47
C PRO A 139 -8.68 -30.63 -1.72
N LEU A 140 -8.94 -31.76 -2.40
CA LEU A 140 -8.62 -33.10 -1.84
C LEU A 140 -7.15 -33.48 -2.04
N ASP A 141 -6.51 -32.90 -3.06
CA ASP A 141 -5.08 -33.03 -3.25
C ASP A 141 -4.34 -32.30 -2.12
N ARG A 142 -3.23 -32.88 -1.70
CA ARG A 142 -2.40 -32.38 -0.58
C ARG A 142 -1.32 -31.47 -1.11
N PHE A 143 -0.85 -30.53 -0.29
CA PHE A 143 0.09 -29.49 -0.73
C PHE A 143 -0.52 -28.68 -1.87
N THR A 144 -1.79 -28.30 -1.72
CA THR A 144 -2.54 -27.62 -2.78
C THR A 144 -3.24 -26.42 -2.19
N SER A 145 -2.97 -25.25 -2.78
CA SER A 145 -3.67 -24.02 -2.45
C SER A 145 -5.14 -24.12 -2.83
N SER A 146 -6.01 -23.57 -2.00
CA SER A 146 -7.42 -23.35 -2.31
C SER A 146 -7.59 -22.34 -3.44
N ASP A 147 -8.81 -22.30 -4.00
CA ASP A 147 -9.30 -21.10 -4.67
C ASP A 147 -9.32 -19.92 -3.68
N VAL A 148 -9.37 -18.71 -4.21
CA VAL A 148 -9.42 -17.47 -3.42
C VAL A 148 -10.74 -17.41 -2.65
N ILE A 149 -10.64 -17.13 -1.35
CA ILE A 149 -11.79 -16.89 -0.48
C ILE A 149 -11.95 -15.38 -0.28
N GLU A 150 -12.98 -14.81 -0.88
CA GLU A 150 -13.37 -13.41 -0.71
C GLU A 150 -13.84 -13.12 0.73
N VAL A 151 -13.45 -11.96 1.24
CA VAL A 151 -13.80 -11.43 2.56
C VAL A 151 -14.39 -10.04 2.36
N ASN A 152 -15.63 -9.83 2.80
CA ASN A 152 -16.28 -8.53 2.72
C ASN A 152 -15.76 -7.58 3.82
N ASN A 153 -14.55 -7.05 3.63
CA ASN A 153 -13.94 -6.09 4.55
C ASN A 153 -13.66 -4.75 3.89
N SER A 154 -13.95 -3.66 4.60
CA SER A 154 -13.57 -2.31 4.19
C SER A 154 -12.97 -1.51 5.36
N THR A 155 -12.58 -2.20 6.43
CA THR A 155 -12.06 -1.57 7.66
C THR A 155 -10.63 -2.03 7.93
N ILE A 156 -9.77 -1.07 8.26
CA ILE A 156 -8.37 -1.29 8.62
C ILE A 156 -8.25 -1.87 10.04
N TYR A 157 -7.46 -2.94 10.19
CA TYR A 157 -7.17 -3.59 11.46
C TYR A 157 -5.67 -3.84 11.61
N SER A 158 -5.14 -3.66 12.81
CA SER A 158 -3.75 -3.97 13.15
C SER A 158 -3.50 -5.46 13.42
N SER A 159 -4.55 -6.23 13.69
CA SER A 159 -4.44 -7.67 13.94
C SER A 159 -5.71 -8.41 13.58
N TYR A 160 -5.56 -9.67 13.20
CA TYR A 160 -6.64 -10.54 12.77
C TYR A 160 -6.72 -11.81 13.61
N ARG A 161 -7.93 -12.34 13.70
CA ARG A 161 -8.20 -13.64 14.29
C ARG A 161 -8.99 -14.47 13.28
N LEU A 162 -8.37 -15.50 12.74
CA LEU A 162 -9.03 -16.48 11.88
C LEU A 162 -9.39 -17.71 12.71
N ILE A 163 -10.67 -18.04 12.74
CA ILE A 163 -11.22 -19.22 13.41
C ILE A 163 -11.76 -20.17 12.35
N PHE A 164 -11.57 -21.46 12.57
CA PHE A 164 -12.20 -22.53 11.79
C PHE A 164 -13.27 -23.24 12.63
N PRO A 165 -14.56 -22.84 12.53
CA PRO A 165 -15.62 -23.45 13.33
C PRO A 165 -15.80 -24.95 13.07
N THR A 166 -15.53 -25.41 11.85
CA THR A 166 -15.69 -26.82 11.45
C THR A 166 -14.51 -27.31 10.62
N VAL A 167 -14.31 -28.63 10.65
CA VAL A 167 -13.41 -29.38 9.76
C VAL A 167 -14.21 -30.29 8.84
N ARG A 168 -13.59 -30.83 7.78
CA ARG A 168 -14.26 -31.59 6.70
C ARG A 168 -15.05 -32.80 7.21
N ASP A 169 -14.48 -33.59 8.13
CA ASP A 169 -15.18 -34.73 8.73
C ASP A 169 -14.90 -34.83 10.23
N THR A 170 -15.80 -34.24 11.03
CA THR A 170 -15.71 -34.24 12.50
C THR A 170 -15.82 -35.62 13.15
N ALA A 171 -16.28 -36.65 12.43
CA ALA A 171 -16.30 -38.02 12.96
C ALA A 171 -14.95 -38.73 12.81
N ALA A 172 -14.11 -38.27 11.88
CA ALA A 172 -12.79 -38.84 11.56
C ALA A 172 -11.63 -37.92 11.99
N ALA A 173 -11.87 -36.62 12.12
CA ALA A 173 -10.91 -35.65 12.59
C ALA A 173 -10.60 -35.82 14.07
N ASN A 174 -9.45 -35.27 14.47
CA ASN A 174 -8.99 -35.20 15.86
C ASN A 174 -8.23 -33.89 16.15
N SER A 175 -8.22 -32.99 15.17
CA SER A 175 -7.48 -31.73 15.11
C SER A 175 -7.88 -30.97 13.83
N MET A 176 -7.53 -29.70 13.77
CA MET A 176 -7.54 -28.87 12.56
C MET A 176 -6.10 -28.76 12.01
N GLN A 177 -5.94 -28.65 10.70
CA GLN A 177 -4.62 -28.39 10.11
C GLN A 177 -4.68 -27.54 8.83
N ILE A 178 -3.61 -26.78 8.58
CA ILE A 178 -3.31 -26.09 7.33
C ILE A 178 -1.80 -26.13 7.09
N ALA A 179 -1.35 -26.13 5.83
CA ALA A 179 0.07 -25.96 5.50
C ALA A 179 0.43 -24.48 5.58
N ASP A 180 -0.25 -23.63 4.79
CA ASP A 180 -0.02 -22.19 4.76
C ASP A 180 -1.34 -21.41 4.76
N VAL A 181 -1.26 -20.13 5.11
CA VAL A 181 -2.30 -19.13 4.93
C VAL A 181 -1.70 -17.87 4.32
N TYR A 182 -2.39 -17.29 3.35
CA TYR A 182 -2.03 -16.03 2.72
C TYR A 182 -3.22 -15.09 2.78
N PHE A 183 -3.03 -13.84 3.20
CA PHE A 183 -4.06 -12.80 3.23
C PHE A 183 -3.76 -11.75 2.17
N TYR A 184 -4.80 -11.21 1.53
CA TYR A 184 -4.65 -10.22 0.48
C TYR A 184 -5.58 -9.03 0.69
N GLU A 185 -5.12 -7.85 0.27
CA GLU A 185 -5.93 -6.62 0.31
C GLU A 185 -6.87 -6.49 -0.89
N SER A 186 -6.71 -7.33 -1.91
CA SER A 186 -7.61 -7.43 -3.06
C SER A 186 -8.62 -8.59 -2.89
N ASN A 187 -9.79 -8.48 -3.52
CA ASN A 187 -10.83 -9.53 -3.48
C ASN A 187 -10.46 -10.78 -4.30
N ASP A 188 -9.65 -10.61 -5.34
CA ASP A 188 -9.25 -11.66 -6.31
C ASP A 188 -8.00 -12.44 -5.88
N GLY A 189 -7.42 -12.15 -4.72
CA GLY A 189 -6.23 -12.81 -4.20
C GLY A 189 -4.94 -12.55 -5.00
N SER A 190 -4.94 -11.52 -5.85
CA SER A 190 -3.76 -11.10 -6.62
C SER A 190 -2.75 -10.26 -5.80
N GLY A 191 -3.11 -9.85 -4.59
CA GLY A 191 -2.25 -9.13 -3.65
C GLY A 191 -2.56 -7.63 -3.61
N PHE A 192 -1.82 -6.88 -2.79
CA PHE A 192 -1.94 -5.42 -2.75
C PHE A 192 -1.61 -4.81 -4.12
N SER A 193 -2.61 -4.19 -4.76
CA SER A 193 -2.32 -3.26 -5.85
C SER A 193 -1.69 -2.03 -5.22
N ILE A 194 -0.46 -1.72 -5.65
CA ILE A 194 0.20 -0.46 -5.32
C ILE A 194 -0.62 0.74 -5.82
N LEU A 195 -1.45 0.53 -6.84
CA LEU A 195 -2.31 1.58 -7.42
C LEU A 195 -3.68 1.63 -6.75
N ASP A 196 -4.12 2.84 -6.40
CA ASP A 196 -5.47 3.19 -5.96
C ASP A 196 -6.24 3.91 -7.08
N VAL A 197 -7.58 3.85 -7.06
CA VAL A 197 -8.44 4.45 -8.08
C VAL A 197 -8.39 5.98 -8.13
N GLU A 198 -7.91 6.62 -7.07
CA GLU A 198 -7.74 8.07 -7.00
C GLU A 198 -6.30 8.53 -7.29
N ASP A 199 -5.38 7.60 -7.59
CA ASP A 199 -3.97 7.95 -7.82
C ASP A 199 -3.80 8.97 -8.95
N PRO A 200 -2.98 10.03 -8.75
CA PRO A 200 -2.61 10.94 -9.81
C PRO A 200 -1.97 10.21 -11.00
N ILE A 201 -2.67 10.21 -12.12
CA ILE A 201 -2.26 9.53 -13.35
C ILE A 201 -2.35 10.47 -14.57
N VAL A 202 -1.34 10.41 -15.44
CA VAL A 202 -1.25 11.24 -16.65
C VAL A 202 -0.87 10.41 -17.87
N ALA A 203 -1.55 10.63 -18.99
CA ALA A 203 -1.26 9.96 -20.25
C ALA A 203 0.05 10.46 -20.85
N VAL A 204 0.88 9.54 -21.35
CA VAL A 204 2.11 9.88 -22.07
C VAL A 204 2.29 9.05 -23.35
N CYS A 205 3.14 9.54 -24.24
CA CYS A 205 3.65 8.78 -25.38
C CYS A 205 5.14 9.07 -25.56
N VAL A 206 5.98 8.09 -25.24
CA VAL A 206 7.43 8.26 -25.17
C VAL A 206 8.03 8.24 -26.59
N GLY A 207 8.75 9.30 -26.94
CA GLY A 207 9.34 9.44 -28.28
C GLY A 207 8.34 9.82 -29.39
N CYS A 208 7.06 10.00 -29.05
CA CYS A 208 6.01 10.42 -29.95
C CYS A 208 5.87 11.95 -29.97
N SER A 209 5.00 12.46 -30.84
CA SER A 209 4.51 13.84 -30.71
C SER A 209 3.43 13.94 -29.63
N VAL A 210 3.35 15.08 -28.94
CA VAL A 210 2.34 15.29 -27.86
C VAL A 210 0.89 15.11 -28.33
N VAL A 211 0.61 15.30 -29.62
CA VAL A 211 -0.74 15.11 -30.18
C VAL A 211 -1.13 13.64 -30.31
N GLU A 212 -0.16 12.72 -30.29
CA GLU A 212 -0.39 11.28 -30.39
C GLU A 212 -0.77 10.67 -29.03
N SER A 213 -0.32 11.23 -27.91
CA SER A 213 -0.71 10.81 -26.56
C SER A 213 -2.18 11.14 -26.19
N SER A 214 -3.09 11.21 -27.15
CA SER A 214 -4.47 11.69 -26.97
C SER A 214 -5.49 10.56 -26.81
N SER A 215 -6.62 10.88 -26.17
CA SER A 215 -7.70 9.95 -25.87
C SER A 215 -9.07 10.59 -26.14
N PRO A 216 -10.11 9.80 -26.48
CA PRO A 216 -11.49 10.27 -26.43
C PRO A 216 -11.89 10.70 -25.02
N ALA A 217 -12.81 11.65 -24.90
CA ALA A 217 -13.18 12.26 -23.61
C ALA A 217 -13.82 11.31 -22.58
N ALA A 218 -14.24 10.11 -22.99
CA ALA A 218 -14.83 9.09 -22.12
C ALA A 218 -13.96 7.82 -22.05
N GLU A 219 -12.70 7.91 -22.49
CA GLU A 219 -11.74 6.81 -22.56
C GLU A 219 -10.35 7.31 -22.09
N THR A 220 -10.34 8.19 -21.07
CA THR A 220 -9.15 8.85 -20.53
C THR A 220 -8.31 7.91 -19.67
N VAL A 221 -7.11 8.35 -19.31
CA VAL A 221 -6.12 7.54 -18.59
C VAL A 221 -6.56 7.13 -17.19
N ASP A 222 -7.47 7.90 -16.57
CA ASP A 222 -8.04 7.58 -15.26
C ASP A 222 -8.78 6.22 -15.27
N LEU A 223 -9.31 5.83 -16.44
CA LEU A 223 -9.99 4.54 -16.64
C LEU A 223 -9.01 3.37 -16.86
N ALA A 224 -7.72 3.56 -16.57
CA ALA A 224 -6.74 2.47 -16.51
C ALA A 224 -6.63 1.88 -15.09
N ILE A 225 -7.20 2.55 -14.10
CA ILE A 225 -7.08 2.23 -12.67
C ILE A 225 -8.41 2.48 -11.94
N ASP A 226 -9.56 2.56 -12.63
CA ASP A 226 -10.82 2.96 -12.01
C ASP A 226 -11.56 1.81 -11.28
N GLY A 227 -11.00 0.61 -11.36
CA GLY A 227 -11.56 -0.60 -10.74
C GLY A 227 -12.78 -1.15 -11.48
N ASP A 228 -13.11 -0.64 -12.67
CA ASP A 228 -14.23 -1.10 -13.50
C ASP A 228 -13.72 -1.63 -14.84
N THR A 229 -13.58 -2.96 -14.91
CA THR A 229 -13.20 -3.65 -16.16
C THR A 229 -14.11 -3.32 -17.36
N ALA A 230 -15.32 -2.80 -17.17
CA ALA A 230 -16.22 -2.42 -18.26
C ALA A 230 -15.87 -1.08 -18.92
N THR A 231 -15.02 -0.25 -18.31
CA THR A 231 -14.48 0.99 -18.89
C THR A 231 -13.16 0.71 -19.61
N LYS A 232 -12.56 1.74 -20.22
CA LYS A 232 -11.25 1.58 -20.86
C LYS A 232 -10.48 2.88 -20.96
N TYR A 233 -9.17 2.77 -20.79
CA TYR A 233 -8.22 3.74 -21.30
C TYR A 233 -7.84 3.41 -22.75
N LEU A 234 -7.94 4.41 -23.63
CA LEU A 234 -7.47 4.33 -25.02
C LEU A 234 -6.48 5.44 -25.31
N ASN A 235 -5.38 5.13 -25.98
CA ASN A 235 -4.39 6.12 -26.41
C ASN A 235 -4.09 5.99 -27.92
N PHE A 236 -4.25 7.08 -28.67
CA PHE A 236 -4.01 7.11 -30.12
C PHE A 236 -2.54 7.01 -30.51
N GLY A 237 -1.62 7.01 -29.55
CA GLY A 237 -0.19 6.87 -29.81
C GLY A 237 0.22 5.48 -30.29
N GLU A 238 -0.64 4.47 -30.14
CA GLU A 238 -0.34 3.07 -30.45
C GLU A 238 0.90 2.59 -29.67
N GLU A 239 2.01 2.35 -30.36
CA GLU A 239 3.29 1.95 -29.78
C GLU A 239 3.91 3.09 -28.98
N ASN A 240 4.55 2.74 -27.86
CA ASN A 240 5.18 3.66 -26.90
C ASN A 240 4.20 4.59 -26.17
N SER A 241 2.91 4.29 -26.24
CA SER A 241 1.90 4.97 -25.43
C SER A 241 1.77 4.32 -24.05
N GLY A 242 1.33 5.10 -23.07
CA GLY A 242 1.19 4.62 -21.70
C GLY A 242 0.87 5.75 -20.75
N PHE A 243 1.35 5.67 -19.52
CA PHE A 243 1.04 6.64 -18.48
C PHE A 243 2.16 6.77 -17.43
N ILE A 244 2.13 7.88 -16.71
CA ILE A 244 2.84 8.08 -15.45
C ILE A 244 1.79 8.05 -14.34
N VAL A 245 2.04 7.29 -13.29
CA VAL A 245 1.17 7.20 -12.10
C VAL A 245 1.99 7.46 -10.84
N THR A 246 1.40 8.16 -9.88
CA THR A 246 1.99 8.43 -8.57
C THR A 246 1.09 7.82 -7.50
N PRO A 247 1.45 6.64 -6.95
CA PRO A 247 0.69 6.03 -5.88
C PRO A 247 0.56 6.96 -4.67
N GLU A 248 -0.67 7.27 -4.24
CA GLU A 248 -0.91 8.05 -3.02
C GLU A 248 -0.49 7.28 -1.77
N PHE A 249 -0.43 5.95 -1.87
CA PHE A 249 0.18 5.06 -0.88
C PHE A 249 1.65 5.41 -0.59
N GLY A 250 2.33 6.09 -1.52
CA GLY A 250 3.70 6.57 -1.37
C GLY A 250 4.74 5.63 -1.97
N SER A 251 5.97 5.70 -1.45
CA SER A 251 7.10 4.96 -2.00
C SER A 251 6.87 3.44 -1.93
N SER A 252 6.98 2.78 -3.07
CA SER A 252 6.68 1.35 -3.24
C SER A 252 7.82 0.64 -3.99
N ILE A 253 7.87 -0.68 -3.93
CA ILE A 253 8.73 -1.53 -4.79
C ILE A 253 7.78 -2.37 -5.64
N VAL A 254 7.54 -1.96 -6.89
CA VAL A 254 6.77 -2.77 -7.83
C VAL A 254 7.59 -3.97 -8.30
N THR A 255 7.03 -5.18 -8.16
CA THR A 255 7.61 -6.47 -8.57
C THR A 255 6.70 -7.26 -9.51
N GLY A 256 5.50 -6.77 -9.80
CA GLY A 256 4.57 -7.39 -10.73
C GLY A 256 3.69 -6.39 -11.46
N LEU A 257 3.21 -6.79 -12.63
CA LEU A 257 2.31 -6.05 -13.50
C LEU A 257 1.21 -7.00 -13.99
N GLN A 258 -0.03 -6.55 -13.95
CA GLN A 258 -1.15 -7.20 -14.64
C GLN A 258 -1.95 -6.17 -15.42
N VAL A 259 -2.48 -6.60 -16.56
CA VAL A 259 -3.22 -5.76 -17.49
C VAL A 259 -4.48 -6.50 -17.91
N THR A 260 -5.61 -5.81 -17.91
CA THR A 260 -6.92 -6.36 -18.28
C THR A 260 -7.33 -5.87 -19.67
N THR A 261 -7.85 -6.78 -20.49
CA THR A 261 -8.23 -6.48 -21.87
C THR A 261 -9.50 -5.64 -21.93
N ALA A 262 -9.49 -4.59 -22.77
CA ALA A 262 -10.66 -3.72 -22.97
C ALA A 262 -11.81 -4.40 -23.75
N ASN A 263 -12.76 -3.62 -24.31
CA ASN A 263 -13.95 -4.14 -24.99
C ASN A 263 -13.87 -4.20 -26.54
N ASP A 264 -13.03 -3.39 -27.18
CA ASP A 264 -13.16 -3.07 -28.62
C ASP A 264 -12.50 -4.06 -29.60
N ALA A 265 -11.16 -4.12 -29.66
CA ALA A 265 -10.48 -4.95 -30.66
C ALA A 265 -9.10 -5.48 -30.22
N GLU A 266 -8.92 -6.80 -30.27
CA GLU A 266 -7.68 -7.50 -29.90
C GLU A 266 -6.38 -6.93 -30.51
N PRO A 267 -6.32 -6.49 -31.79
CA PRO A 267 -5.08 -5.92 -32.37
C PRO A 267 -4.45 -4.75 -31.59
N ARG A 268 -5.25 -4.02 -30.82
CA ARG A 268 -4.84 -2.83 -30.05
C ARG A 268 -4.38 -3.16 -28.63
N ASP A 269 -4.57 -4.40 -28.20
CA ASP A 269 -4.16 -4.81 -26.87
C ASP A 269 -2.62 -4.80 -26.82
N PRO A 270 -2.01 -4.35 -25.71
CA PRO A 270 -0.55 -4.36 -25.57
C PRO A 270 0.06 -5.75 -25.73
N ALA A 271 1.24 -5.81 -26.36
CA ALA A 271 2.02 -7.03 -26.53
C ALA A 271 3.41 -6.97 -25.87
N ALA A 272 3.88 -5.77 -25.52
CA ALA A 272 5.13 -5.57 -24.79
C ALA A 272 5.10 -4.28 -23.98
N PHE A 273 5.90 -4.22 -22.93
CA PHE A 273 5.98 -3.08 -22.03
C PHE A 273 7.41 -2.78 -21.59
N GLU A 274 7.59 -1.55 -21.13
CA GLU A 274 8.71 -1.12 -20.30
C GLU A 274 8.14 -0.41 -19.07
N LEU A 275 8.58 -0.82 -17.88
CA LEU A 275 8.23 -0.19 -16.61
C LEU A 275 9.44 0.53 -16.05
N TYR A 276 9.22 1.79 -15.66
CA TYR A 276 10.24 2.66 -15.07
C TYR A 276 9.79 3.18 -13.71
N GLY A 277 10.74 3.46 -12.84
CA GLY A 277 10.53 4.15 -11.57
C GLY A 277 11.30 5.47 -11.48
N THR A 278 10.76 6.43 -10.75
CA THR A 278 11.41 7.69 -10.39
C THR A 278 11.08 8.11 -8.95
N ASN A 279 11.97 8.90 -8.36
CA ASN A 279 11.74 9.64 -7.12
C ASN A 279 11.76 11.16 -7.36
N ASP A 280 11.82 11.58 -8.62
CA ASP A 280 11.65 12.99 -9.01
C ASP A 280 10.17 13.36 -8.92
N PRO A 281 9.82 14.59 -8.51
CA PRO A 281 8.45 15.11 -8.66
C PRO A 281 7.99 15.04 -10.11
N ILE A 282 6.73 14.64 -10.33
CA ILE A 282 6.17 14.55 -11.69
C ILE A 282 5.81 15.95 -12.20
N LEU A 283 6.57 16.43 -13.18
CA LEU A 283 6.34 17.69 -13.90
C LEU A 283 5.64 17.46 -15.25
N SER A 284 5.73 16.24 -15.78
CA SER A 284 5.07 15.82 -17.00
C SER A 284 3.56 16.00 -16.91
N THR A 285 3.00 16.83 -17.79
CA THR A 285 1.55 17.07 -17.84
C THR A 285 0.84 15.96 -18.61
N ASN A 286 -0.48 15.85 -18.42
CA ASN A 286 -1.32 14.96 -19.22
C ASN A 286 -1.15 15.22 -20.73
N HIS A 287 -1.10 14.13 -21.51
CA HIS A 287 -0.85 14.10 -22.95
C HIS A 287 0.53 14.67 -23.35
N SER A 288 1.58 14.30 -22.62
CA SER A 288 2.97 14.74 -22.90
C SER A 288 3.88 13.58 -23.35
N THR A 289 5.17 13.88 -23.54
CA THR A 289 6.21 12.90 -23.86
C THR A 289 6.74 12.15 -22.63
N GLY A 290 6.40 12.59 -21.42
CA GLY A 290 6.79 11.94 -20.17
C GLY A 290 8.30 11.95 -19.89
N ASP A 291 9.06 12.90 -20.44
CA ASP A 291 10.52 12.94 -20.45
C ASP A 291 11.11 14.08 -19.60
N LEU A 292 10.33 14.66 -18.69
CA LEU A 292 10.80 15.71 -17.79
C LEU A 292 11.48 15.18 -16.52
N GLU A 293 11.27 13.90 -16.18
CA GLU A 293 11.85 13.23 -15.02
C GLU A 293 13.02 12.30 -15.39
N SER A 294 13.86 11.98 -14.41
CA SER A 294 14.94 11.00 -14.54
C SER A 294 14.45 9.59 -14.26
N TRP A 295 14.13 8.84 -15.31
CA TRP A 295 13.57 7.49 -15.19
C TRP A 295 14.65 6.40 -15.07
N THR A 296 14.46 5.48 -14.12
CA THR A 296 15.23 4.23 -14.03
C THR A 296 14.39 3.08 -14.57
N LEU A 297 14.91 2.34 -15.56
CA LEU A 297 14.23 1.14 -16.06
C LEU A 297 14.20 0.07 -14.96
N ILE A 298 13.00 -0.41 -14.63
CA ILE A 298 12.78 -1.52 -13.71
C ILE A 298 12.77 -2.82 -14.51
N GLU A 299 11.90 -2.91 -15.52
CA GLU A 299 11.72 -4.13 -16.32
C GLU A 299 11.26 -3.81 -17.76
N ALA A 300 11.59 -4.70 -18.69
CA ALA A 300 11.09 -4.66 -20.06
C ALA A 300 10.74 -6.08 -20.53
N GLY A 301 9.51 -6.29 -20.98
CA GLY A 301 9.00 -7.63 -21.25
C GLY A 301 7.85 -7.68 -22.25
N THR A 302 7.40 -8.91 -22.53
CA THR A 302 6.23 -9.19 -23.38
C THR A 302 4.98 -9.40 -22.53
N LEU A 303 3.81 -9.14 -23.11
CA LEU A 303 2.48 -9.39 -22.53
C LEU A 303 1.73 -10.40 -23.40
N GLU A 304 1.27 -11.49 -22.80
CA GLU A 304 0.50 -12.54 -23.46
C GLU A 304 -0.99 -12.43 -23.08
N LEU A 305 -1.62 -11.30 -23.43
CA LEU A 305 -3.00 -11.03 -23.03
C LEU A 305 -4.00 -12.00 -23.70
N PRO A 306 -5.07 -12.43 -22.99
CA PRO A 306 -6.05 -13.34 -23.55
C PRO A 306 -6.79 -12.71 -24.76
N PRO A 307 -7.36 -13.53 -25.66
CA PRO A 307 -8.17 -13.03 -26.76
C PRO A 307 -9.60 -12.65 -26.32
N ASP A 308 -10.06 -13.19 -25.19
CA ASP A 308 -11.33 -12.81 -24.57
C ASP A 308 -11.24 -11.41 -23.97
N ARG A 309 -12.37 -10.70 -23.97
CA ARG A 309 -12.46 -9.28 -23.59
C ARG A 309 -12.92 -9.14 -22.15
N PHE A 310 -12.57 -8.03 -21.51
CA PHE A 310 -12.84 -7.78 -20.09
C PHE A 310 -12.21 -8.83 -19.19
N LEU A 311 -11.08 -9.38 -19.62
CA LEU A 311 -10.42 -10.47 -18.94
C LEU A 311 -9.01 -10.04 -18.54
N GLU A 312 -8.69 -10.33 -17.29
CA GLU A 312 -7.36 -10.13 -16.74
C GLU A 312 -6.35 -11.01 -17.48
N GLY A 313 -5.21 -10.41 -17.82
CA GLY A 313 -4.05 -11.16 -18.29
C GLY A 313 -3.34 -11.88 -17.14
N ASP A 314 -2.37 -12.72 -17.50
CA ASP A 314 -1.48 -13.31 -16.51
C ASP A 314 -0.62 -12.21 -15.84
N VAL A 315 -0.32 -12.37 -14.55
CA VAL A 315 0.60 -11.49 -13.84
C VAL A 315 2.02 -11.71 -14.36
N VAL A 316 2.65 -10.63 -14.84
CA VAL A 316 4.07 -10.62 -15.18
C VAL A 316 4.87 -10.21 -13.95
N THR A 317 5.67 -11.13 -13.42
CA THR A 317 6.54 -10.89 -12.26
C THR A 317 7.98 -10.63 -12.68
N PHE A 318 8.66 -9.77 -11.93
CA PHE A 318 10.04 -9.37 -12.19
C PHE A 318 10.77 -8.98 -10.90
N ALA A 319 12.11 -9.00 -10.97
CA ALA A 319 12.93 -8.64 -9.83
C ALA A 319 13.12 -7.12 -9.75
N ASN A 320 12.60 -6.52 -8.69
CA ASN A 320 12.91 -5.15 -8.31
C ASN A 320 13.20 -5.12 -6.81
N THR A 321 14.20 -4.34 -6.42
CA THR A 321 14.56 -4.13 -5.00
C THR A 321 14.67 -2.65 -4.67
N SER A 322 14.35 -1.77 -5.62
CA SER A 322 14.46 -0.32 -5.49
C SER A 322 13.07 0.28 -5.34
N ALA A 323 12.92 1.16 -4.36
CA ALA A 323 11.66 1.85 -4.11
C ALA A 323 11.54 3.14 -4.91
N TYR A 324 10.35 3.42 -5.42
CA TYR A 324 10.02 4.60 -6.22
C TYR A 324 8.71 5.25 -5.76
N THR A 325 8.61 6.57 -5.85
CA THR A 325 7.39 7.34 -5.54
C THR A 325 6.44 7.45 -6.72
N SER A 326 6.95 7.30 -7.95
CA SER A 326 6.14 7.33 -9.17
C SER A 326 6.69 6.36 -10.21
N TYR A 327 5.81 5.92 -11.10
CA TYR A 327 6.11 4.93 -12.13
C TYR A 327 5.67 5.40 -13.49
N ARG A 328 6.39 4.99 -14.53
CA ARG A 328 6.00 5.17 -15.92
C ARG A 328 5.91 3.82 -16.59
N LEU A 329 4.70 3.44 -16.98
CA LEU A 329 4.45 2.26 -17.80
C LEU A 329 4.31 2.69 -19.25
N VAL A 330 5.08 2.06 -20.13
CA VAL A 330 5.07 2.30 -21.57
C VAL A 330 4.76 1.00 -22.27
N PHE A 331 3.68 0.95 -23.05
CA PHE A 331 3.39 -0.19 -23.92
C PHE A 331 4.12 0.00 -25.24
N THR A 332 5.25 -0.68 -25.38
CA THR A 332 6.13 -0.55 -26.56
C THR A 332 5.58 -1.30 -27.77
N GLU A 333 4.94 -2.44 -27.50
CA GLU A 333 4.25 -3.39 -28.39
C GLU A 333 2.71 -3.26 -28.42
N VAL A 334 2.02 -3.32 -29.57
CA VAL A 334 0.61 -3.78 -29.65
C VAL A 334 0.53 -5.09 -30.44
N LYS A 335 -0.50 -5.92 -30.23
CA LYS A 335 -0.61 -7.26 -30.82
C LYS A 335 -0.51 -7.29 -32.35
N ASP A 336 -1.05 -6.29 -33.04
CA ASP A 336 -0.91 -6.15 -34.50
C ASP A 336 -0.89 -4.67 -34.91
N VAL A 337 0.33 -4.11 -35.06
CA VAL A 337 0.56 -2.70 -35.43
C VAL A 337 -0.03 -2.32 -36.80
N ASP A 338 -0.15 -3.25 -37.76
CA ASP A 338 -0.72 -2.94 -39.07
C ASP A 338 -2.25 -2.82 -39.03
N ALA A 339 -2.89 -3.44 -38.03
CA ALA A 339 -4.34 -3.44 -37.83
C ALA A 339 -4.80 -2.53 -36.68
N ALA A 340 -3.93 -2.22 -35.73
CA ALA A 340 -4.17 -1.28 -34.65
C ALA A 340 -4.30 0.15 -35.20
N ASN A 341 -4.98 0.98 -34.41
CA ASN A 341 -5.07 2.42 -34.66
C ASN A 341 -4.95 3.24 -33.36
N SER A 342 -4.65 2.53 -32.26
CA SER A 342 -4.54 2.98 -30.87
C SER A 342 -4.06 1.80 -30.02
N MET A 343 -3.63 2.09 -28.79
CA MET A 343 -3.50 1.15 -27.68
C MET A 343 -4.74 1.23 -26.79
N GLN A 344 -5.15 0.12 -26.18
CA GLN A 344 -6.26 0.11 -25.22
C GLN A 344 -6.06 -0.92 -24.09
N ILE A 345 -6.57 -0.59 -22.91
CA ILE A 345 -6.63 -1.45 -21.72
C ILE A 345 -7.89 -1.09 -20.90
N SER A 346 -8.44 -2.03 -20.12
CA SER A 346 -9.51 -1.69 -19.17
C SER A 346 -8.98 -1.40 -17.77
N GLU A 347 -7.97 -2.14 -17.32
CA GLU A 347 -7.40 -2.01 -15.98
C GLU A 347 -5.91 -2.37 -16.00
N VAL A 348 -5.16 -1.80 -15.06
CA VAL A 348 -3.77 -2.14 -14.77
C VAL A 348 -3.59 -2.20 -13.26
N GLN A 349 -2.94 -3.28 -12.81
CA GLN A 349 -2.52 -3.43 -11.42
C GLN A 349 -1.01 -3.54 -11.35
N PHE A 350 -0.42 -2.86 -10.37
CA PHE A 350 0.96 -3.07 -9.98
C PHE A 350 1.00 -3.84 -8.67
N PHE A 351 1.74 -4.94 -8.67
CA PHE A 351 1.96 -5.72 -7.46
C PHE A 351 3.34 -5.43 -6.90
N GLY A 352 3.45 -5.54 -5.59
CA GLY A 352 4.71 -5.39 -4.89
C GLY A 352 4.50 -5.09 -3.42
N GLU A 353 5.47 -4.42 -2.83
CA GLU A 353 5.45 -4.05 -1.42
C GLU A 353 5.62 -2.54 -1.25
N ALA A 354 5.25 -2.04 -0.07
CA ALA A 354 5.72 -0.74 0.35
C ALA A 354 7.25 -0.75 0.27
N GLY A 355 7.84 0.27 -0.36
CA GLY A 355 9.26 0.47 -0.27
C GLY A 355 9.59 0.72 1.18
N ALA A 356 10.72 0.20 1.67
CA ALA A 356 11.21 0.56 2.99
C ALA A 356 11.11 2.09 3.11
N ALA A 357 10.17 2.56 3.95
CA ALA A 357 9.55 3.86 3.78
C ALA A 357 10.61 4.93 3.48
N GLY A 358 10.58 5.48 2.27
CA GLY A 358 11.02 6.85 2.10
C GLY A 358 10.05 7.66 2.96
N THR A 359 10.43 7.88 4.22
CA THR A 359 9.50 8.42 5.20
C THR A 359 9.10 9.80 4.68
N LEU A 360 7.81 10.08 4.47
CA LEU A 360 7.37 11.39 3.99
C LEU A 360 8.01 12.46 4.86
N GLY A 361 8.88 13.30 4.28
CA GLY A 361 9.68 14.29 4.99
C GLY A 361 11.16 13.94 5.25
N ASP A 362 11.64 12.74 4.92
CA ASP A 362 13.07 12.40 4.93
C ASP A 362 13.76 12.93 3.66
N TYR A 363 14.06 14.23 3.66
CA TYR A 363 14.65 14.94 2.53
C TYR A 363 16.12 14.61 2.30
N ASN A 364 16.81 14.14 3.34
CA ASN A 364 18.23 13.81 3.25
C ASN A 364 18.48 12.32 2.98
N GLY A 365 17.44 11.49 3.03
CA GLY A 365 17.44 10.07 2.66
C GLY A 365 18.19 9.19 3.67
N ASN A 366 18.23 9.59 4.95
CA ASN A 366 18.93 8.85 6.01
C ASN A 366 18.03 7.85 6.76
N GLY A 367 16.74 7.80 6.43
CA GLY A 367 15.74 6.93 7.04
C GLY A 367 15.15 7.47 8.36
N THR A 368 15.37 8.74 8.71
CA THR A 368 14.83 9.37 9.92
C THR A 368 14.32 10.78 9.62
N ILE A 369 13.13 11.13 10.13
CA ILE A 369 12.61 12.51 10.06
C ILE A 369 13.24 13.33 11.20
N ASP A 370 14.18 14.20 10.90
CA ASP A 370 14.92 15.01 11.88
C ASP A 370 15.32 16.41 11.38
N ALA A 371 16.17 17.10 12.16
CA ALA A 371 16.63 18.46 11.84
C ALA A 371 17.32 18.57 10.48
N GLY A 372 18.02 17.51 10.05
CA GLY A 372 18.76 17.47 8.81
C GLY A 372 17.85 17.59 7.59
N ASP A 373 16.60 17.14 7.71
CA ASP A 373 15.61 17.27 6.63
C ASP A 373 15.13 18.71 6.47
N LEU A 374 14.94 19.44 7.56
CA LEU A 374 14.63 20.88 7.50
C LEU A 374 15.79 21.70 6.95
N ASP A 375 17.04 21.29 7.17
CA ASP A 375 18.20 21.93 6.56
C ASP A 375 18.17 21.79 5.03
N VAL A 376 17.80 20.59 4.54
CA VAL A 376 17.63 20.32 3.10
C VAL A 376 16.41 21.07 2.54
N LEU A 377 15.26 21.03 3.23
CA LEU A 377 14.06 21.74 2.80
C LEU A 377 14.27 23.26 2.78
N ALA A 378 14.99 23.83 3.76
CA ALA A 378 15.37 25.24 3.74
C ALA A 378 16.27 25.58 2.55
N GLN A 379 17.16 24.67 2.15
CA GLN A 379 17.93 24.84 0.92
C GLN A 379 17.03 24.84 -0.31
N TYR A 380 16.03 23.96 -0.37
CA TYR A 380 15.05 23.93 -1.47
C TYR A 380 14.23 25.22 -1.55
N VAL A 381 13.78 25.77 -0.43
CA VAL A 381 13.10 27.08 -0.41
C VAL A 381 14.00 28.19 -0.94
N ARG A 382 15.28 28.24 -0.52
CA ARG A 382 16.23 29.26 -1.00
C ARG A 382 16.53 29.14 -2.50
N ASP A 383 16.60 27.92 -3.00
CA ASP A 383 16.88 27.62 -4.40
C ASP A 383 15.61 27.62 -5.26
N ASN A 384 14.43 27.74 -4.65
CA ASN A 384 13.12 27.54 -5.27
C ASN A 384 13.07 26.18 -6.02
N ASP A 385 13.53 25.14 -5.34
CA ASP A 385 13.62 23.77 -5.83
C ASP A 385 12.30 23.04 -5.59
N ALA A 386 11.62 22.66 -6.67
CA ALA A 386 10.30 22.03 -6.64
C ALA A 386 10.22 20.75 -5.80
N ARG A 387 11.36 20.12 -5.47
CA ARG A 387 11.39 18.97 -4.55
C ARG A 387 10.92 19.31 -3.13
N GLY A 388 10.91 20.58 -2.75
CA GLY A 388 10.42 21.03 -1.45
C GLY A 388 8.95 21.47 -1.42
N ASP A 389 8.23 21.47 -2.55
CA ASP A 389 6.80 21.83 -2.61
C ASP A 389 5.95 20.66 -2.06
N LEU A 390 5.63 20.73 -0.77
CA LEU A 390 4.86 19.71 -0.05
C LEU A 390 3.36 19.90 -0.22
N ASN A 391 2.93 21.14 -0.45
CA ASN A 391 1.52 21.48 -0.48
C ASN A 391 0.90 21.38 -1.89
N GLY A 392 1.74 21.21 -2.92
CA GLY A 392 1.35 21.04 -4.32
C GLY A 392 0.84 22.33 -4.97
N ASP A 393 1.16 23.50 -4.43
CA ASP A 393 0.70 24.81 -4.95
C ASP A 393 1.57 25.37 -6.07
N GLY A 394 2.67 24.69 -6.40
CA GLY A 394 3.61 25.05 -7.46
C GLY A 394 4.69 26.04 -7.00
N THR A 395 4.78 26.35 -5.70
CA THR A 395 5.83 27.18 -5.12
C THR A 395 6.47 26.49 -3.92
N THR A 396 7.80 26.50 -3.85
CA THR A 396 8.55 25.99 -2.69
C THR A 396 8.88 27.13 -1.76
N ASP A 397 8.10 27.28 -0.70
CA ASP A 397 8.17 28.40 0.23
C ASP A 397 8.01 28.00 1.71
N GLU A 398 7.79 28.99 2.57
CA GLU A 398 7.67 28.77 4.02
C GLU A 398 6.40 27.98 4.42
N ILE A 399 5.40 27.89 3.54
CA ILE A 399 4.22 27.07 3.75
C ILE A 399 4.61 25.60 3.75
N ASP A 400 5.54 25.19 2.88
CA ASP A 400 6.04 23.81 2.83
C ASP A 400 6.83 23.46 4.09
N ARG A 401 7.71 24.37 4.52
CA ARG A 401 8.42 24.21 5.80
C ARG A 401 7.45 24.08 6.97
N SER A 402 6.35 24.83 6.94
CA SER A 402 5.30 24.73 7.94
C SER A 402 4.62 23.36 7.86
N GLN A 403 4.23 22.89 6.67
CA GLN A 403 3.64 21.56 6.54
C GLN A 403 4.55 20.44 7.07
N TRP A 404 5.85 20.54 6.82
CA TRP A 404 6.81 19.59 7.34
C TRP A 404 6.85 19.58 8.87
N VAL A 405 7.02 20.75 9.50
CA VAL A 405 7.11 20.86 10.97
C VAL A 405 5.81 20.45 11.65
N GLU A 406 4.69 20.93 11.13
CA GLU A 406 3.39 20.86 11.81
C GLU A 406 2.64 19.55 11.54
N THR A 407 2.73 19.04 10.31
CA THR A 407 1.92 17.90 9.85
C THR A 407 2.72 16.61 9.81
N ILE A 408 3.94 16.66 9.26
CA ILE A 408 4.81 15.49 9.15
C ILE A 408 5.43 15.18 10.51
N GLN A 409 6.23 16.12 11.04
CA GLN A 409 6.96 15.91 12.30
C GLN A 409 6.09 16.09 13.54
N LYS A 410 4.91 16.71 13.40
CA LYS A 410 3.98 16.99 14.50
C LYS A 410 4.67 17.72 15.66
N SER A 411 5.47 18.71 15.34
CA SER A 411 6.15 19.55 16.31
C SER A 411 5.89 21.04 16.03
N TYR A 412 6.67 21.93 16.64
CA TYR A 412 6.57 23.38 16.56
C TYR A 412 7.86 23.96 15.97
N PHE A 413 7.73 25.10 15.28
CA PHE A 413 8.91 25.92 15.00
C PHE A 413 9.56 26.33 16.32
N GLY A 414 10.85 26.07 16.46
CA GLY A 414 11.59 26.32 17.70
C GLY A 414 11.96 25.08 18.50
N ASP A 415 11.25 23.96 18.31
CA ASP A 415 11.67 22.66 18.87
C ASP A 415 12.94 22.20 18.12
N SER A 416 14.09 22.31 18.76
CA SER A 416 15.40 22.06 18.13
C SER A 416 15.98 20.70 18.47
N ASN A 417 15.40 20.02 19.48
CA ASN A 417 15.81 18.70 19.90
C ASN A 417 14.83 17.60 19.42
N PHE A 418 13.71 18.00 18.80
CA PHE A 418 12.62 17.17 18.30
C PHE A 418 11.98 16.28 19.38
N ASP A 419 11.84 16.80 20.60
CA ASP A 419 11.10 16.12 21.67
C ASP A 419 9.57 16.36 21.59
N GLY A 420 9.13 17.14 20.60
CA GLY A 420 7.73 17.45 20.33
C GLY A 420 7.23 18.70 21.07
N GLU A 421 8.07 19.34 21.88
CA GLU A 421 7.75 20.56 22.62
C GLU A 421 8.69 21.71 22.22
N PHE A 422 8.13 22.91 22.02
CA PHE A 422 8.97 24.12 21.99
C PHE A 422 9.08 24.71 23.40
N SER A 423 10.25 24.59 24.02
CA SER A 423 10.46 24.86 25.44
C SER A 423 11.81 25.55 25.73
N SER A 424 12.08 25.79 27.01
CA SER A 424 13.39 26.30 27.45
C SER A 424 14.56 25.34 27.17
N SER A 425 14.28 24.05 26.97
CA SER A 425 15.31 23.04 26.67
C SER A 425 15.90 23.27 25.27
N ASP A 426 15.09 23.73 24.31
CA ASP A 426 15.49 24.07 22.95
C ASP A 426 16.41 25.27 22.91
N PHE A 427 16.12 26.28 23.72
CA PHE A 427 17.04 27.41 23.87
C PHE A 427 18.40 26.97 24.41
N VAL A 428 18.43 26.01 25.34
CA VAL A 428 19.70 25.45 25.82
C VAL A 428 20.43 24.73 24.68
N ALA A 429 19.72 23.97 23.84
CA ALA A 429 20.31 23.28 22.69
C ALA A 429 20.96 24.27 21.71
N VAL A 430 20.21 25.27 21.22
CA VAL A 430 20.70 26.21 20.19
C VAL A 430 21.77 27.17 20.74
N PHE A 431 21.67 27.64 21.99
CA PHE A 431 22.71 28.51 22.57
C PHE A 431 24.00 27.76 22.90
N THR A 432 23.94 26.44 23.07
CA THR A 432 25.15 25.61 23.23
C THR A 432 25.95 25.53 21.94
N ALA A 433 25.30 25.61 20.77
CA ALA A 433 25.98 25.71 19.47
C ALA A 433 26.77 27.02 19.31
N GLY A 434 26.39 28.08 20.03
CA GLY A 434 27.14 29.33 20.11
C GLY A 434 27.15 30.16 18.83
N LYS A 435 26.15 29.98 17.95
CA LYS A 435 26.08 30.63 16.63
C LYS A 435 25.22 31.90 16.58
N TYR A 436 24.47 32.20 17.64
CA TYR A 436 23.56 33.35 17.71
C TYR A 436 24.25 34.68 17.41
N GLU A 437 23.78 35.39 16.37
CA GLU A 437 24.28 36.71 15.95
C GLU A 437 25.80 36.73 15.63
N THR A 438 26.36 35.56 15.30
CA THR A 438 27.79 35.44 14.95
C THR A 438 28.08 35.57 13.45
N GLY A 439 27.07 35.35 12.61
CA GLY A 439 27.21 35.23 11.16
C GLY A 439 27.83 33.91 10.68
N ALA A 440 28.02 32.94 11.57
CA ALA A 440 28.37 31.57 11.19
C ALA A 440 27.13 30.83 10.68
N ALA A 441 27.32 29.96 9.68
CA ALA A 441 26.25 29.12 9.16
C ALA A 441 25.68 28.21 10.25
N ALA A 442 24.36 28.16 10.37
CA ALA A 442 23.63 27.33 11.32
C ALA A 442 22.59 26.48 10.58
N GLY A 443 22.38 25.25 11.06
CA GLY A 443 21.20 24.45 10.70
C GLY A 443 20.08 24.63 11.73
N TYR A 444 18.95 23.95 11.50
CA TYR A 444 17.73 24.08 12.29
C TYR A 444 17.95 23.74 13.78
N ALA A 445 18.62 22.63 14.07
CA ALA A 445 18.98 22.24 15.44
C ALA A 445 19.99 23.19 16.13
N GLU A 446 20.63 24.07 15.36
CA GLU A 446 21.56 25.08 15.83
C GLU A 446 20.94 26.49 15.89
N GLY A 447 19.65 26.60 15.55
CA GLY A 447 18.83 27.80 15.71
C GLY A 447 18.36 28.49 14.42
N ASP A 448 18.67 27.96 13.24
CA ASP A 448 18.15 28.47 11.95
C ASP A 448 16.70 28.01 11.72
N TRP A 449 15.76 28.61 12.45
CA TRP A 449 14.34 28.21 12.39
C TRP A 449 13.59 28.87 11.24
N ASN A 450 14.10 29.97 10.67
CA ASN A 450 13.55 30.57 9.47
C ASN A 450 14.16 30.02 8.17
N GLY A 451 15.20 29.19 8.24
CA GLY A 451 15.79 28.56 7.07
C GLY A 451 16.60 29.55 6.21
N ASP A 452 17.15 30.62 6.76
CA ASP A 452 18.01 31.57 6.03
C ASP A 452 19.51 31.23 6.10
N GLY A 453 19.87 30.18 6.84
CA GLY A 453 21.22 29.67 7.03
C GLY A 453 21.96 30.30 8.20
N LEU A 454 21.32 31.15 9.00
CA LEU A 454 21.92 31.86 10.14
C LEU A 454 21.03 31.77 11.37
N PHE A 455 21.65 31.66 12.55
CA PHE A 455 20.91 31.81 13.81
C PHE A 455 20.96 33.27 14.29
N SER A 456 19.84 33.99 14.19
CA SER A 456 19.72 35.40 14.55
C SER A 456 18.37 35.72 15.22
N SER A 457 18.13 37.00 15.50
CA SER A 457 16.86 37.45 16.07
C SER A 457 15.63 37.21 15.18
N SER A 458 15.78 37.01 13.87
CA SER A 458 14.66 36.66 12.98
C SER A 458 14.11 35.25 13.24
N ASP A 459 14.95 34.30 13.65
CA ASP A 459 14.54 32.94 13.99
C ASP A 459 13.58 32.91 15.17
N PHE A 460 13.88 33.73 16.18
CA PHE A 460 12.95 33.92 17.30
C PHE A 460 11.62 34.50 16.83
N VAL A 461 11.62 35.42 15.87
CA VAL A 461 10.37 35.95 15.32
C VAL A 461 9.56 34.84 14.66
N THR A 462 10.20 33.97 13.86
CA THR A 462 9.53 32.82 13.22
C THR A 462 8.93 31.88 14.27
N ALA A 463 9.73 31.39 15.21
CA ALA A 463 9.26 30.42 16.22
C ALA A 463 8.19 30.99 17.16
N PHE A 464 8.36 32.24 17.64
CA PHE A 464 7.35 32.83 18.52
C PHE A 464 6.08 33.27 17.78
N SER A 465 6.16 33.58 16.48
CA SER A 465 4.99 33.93 15.68
C SER A 465 4.18 32.70 15.27
N ALA A 466 4.82 31.55 15.06
CA ALA A 466 4.14 30.27 14.83
C ALA A 466 3.33 29.83 16.07
N GLY A 467 3.80 30.20 17.26
CA GLY A 467 3.18 29.80 18.52
C GLY A 467 3.55 28.35 18.88
N GLY A 468 3.49 28.02 20.17
CA GLY A 468 3.90 26.69 20.66
C GLY A 468 4.80 26.72 21.89
N TYR A 469 5.44 27.87 22.17
CA TYR A 469 6.30 28.00 23.34
C TYR A 469 5.54 27.67 24.64
N GLU A 470 6.05 26.69 25.38
CA GLU A 470 5.46 26.16 26.62
C GLU A 470 4.00 25.68 26.49
N GLN A 471 3.57 25.24 25.30
CA GLN A 471 2.25 24.62 25.09
C GLN A 471 2.21 23.11 25.38
N GLY A 472 3.37 22.48 25.60
CA GLY A 472 3.50 21.01 25.72
C GLY A 472 3.53 20.33 24.34
N PRO A 473 3.45 18.99 24.28
CA PRO A 473 3.58 18.25 23.03
C PRO A 473 2.44 18.57 22.07
N ARG A 474 2.74 18.74 20.79
CA ARG A 474 1.69 18.96 19.78
C ARG A 474 0.83 17.70 19.66
N ALA A 475 -0.46 17.81 20.00
CA ALA A 475 -1.38 16.68 19.93
C ALA A 475 -1.61 16.24 18.48
N ALA A 476 -1.66 14.92 18.23
CA ALA A 476 -2.17 14.39 16.98
C ALA A 476 -3.59 14.92 16.77
N VAL A 477 -3.87 15.50 15.60
CA VAL A 477 -5.20 16.02 15.29
C VAL A 477 -6.18 14.84 15.29
N SER A 478 -6.96 14.68 16.36
CA SER A 478 -8.15 13.83 16.32
C SER A 478 -9.03 14.41 15.23
N ALA A 479 -9.37 13.62 14.21
CA ALA A 479 -10.42 13.95 13.27
C ALA A 479 -11.62 14.49 14.08
N VAL A 480 -11.97 15.75 13.83
CA VAL A 480 -13.11 16.39 14.49
C VAL A 480 -14.34 15.61 14.04
N PRO A 481 -15.14 15.01 14.93
CA PRO A 481 -16.42 14.44 14.52
C PRO A 481 -17.24 15.58 13.93
N GLU A 482 -17.62 15.48 12.65
CA GLU A 482 -18.48 16.49 12.05
C GLU A 482 -19.73 16.68 12.93
N PRO A 483 -20.17 17.92 13.17
CA PRO A 483 -21.40 18.15 13.92
C PRO A 483 -22.53 17.45 13.19
N ALA A 484 -23.33 16.66 13.93
CA ALA A 484 -24.44 15.88 13.41
C ALA A 484 -25.50 16.77 12.71
N THR A 485 -25.25 17.14 11.46
CA THR A 485 -26.19 17.88 10.60
C THR A 485 -27.43 17.03 10.32
N ILE A 486 -27.32 15.71 10.46
CA ILE A 486 -28.41 14.73 10.33
C ILE A 486 -29.43 14.84 11.49
N SER A 487 -29.02 15.23 12.71
CA SER A 487 -29.95 15.38 13.84
C SER A 487 -30.85 16.62 13.69
N LEU A 488 -30.39 17.67 13.03
CA LEU A 488 -31.19 18.87 12.73
C LEU A 488 -32.17 18.64 11.57
N LEU A 489 -31.85 17.78 10.61
CA LEU A 489 -32.76 17.43 9.50
C LEU A 489 -33.94 16.56 9.99
N LEU A 490 -33.69 15.64 10.92
CA LEU A 490 -34.74 14.79 11.52
C LEU A 490 -35.71 15.58 12.43
N LEU A 491 -35.23 16.59 13.14
CA LEU A 491 -36.08 17.50 13.92
C LEU A 491 -36.91 18.44 13.02
N GLY A 492 -36.40 18.84 11.86
CA GLY A 492 -37.13 19.63 10.87
C GLY A 492 -38.33 18.86 10.26
N LEU A 493 -38.15 17.58 9.93
CA LEU A 493 -39.19 16.75 9.30
C LEU A 493 -40.32 16.33 10.27
N LEU A 494 -40.03 16.22 11.57
CA LEU A 494 -41.05 15.99 12.60
C LEU A 494 -41.91 17.24 12.89
N SER A 495 -41.42 18.45 12.60
CA SER A 495 -42.19 19.69 12.75
C SER A 495 -43.21 19.90 11.61
N LEU A 496 -42.96 19.34 10.43
CA LEU A 496 -43.81 19.50 9.23
C LEU A 496 -44.96 18.46 9.15
N SER A 497 -44.86 17.34 9.86
CA SER A 497 -45.93 16.34 9.93
C SER A 497 -47.02 16.66 10.97
N GLY A 498 -46.80 17.64 11.86
CA GLY A 498 -47.75 18.06 12.89
C GLY A 498 -48.81 19.10 12.47
N LEU A 499 -48.69 19.72 11.28
CA LEU A 499 -49.56 20.84 10.86
C LEU A 499 -50.72 20.46 9.93
N ARG A 500 -50.94 19.16 9.65
CA ARG A 500 -52.15 18.69 8.93
C ARG A 500 -53.10 17.91 9.83
N ARG A 501 -53.74 18.61 10.77
CA ARG A 501 -55.06 18.21 11.30
C ARG A 501 -55.71 19.34 12.11
N ARG A 502 -56.62 20.08 11.47
CA ARG A 502 -57.97 20.44 11.97
C ARG A 502 -58.67 21.39 10.98
N SER A 503 -59.85 20.95 10.54
CA SER A 503 -61.07 21.68 10.12
C SER A 503 -60.93 23.07 9.49
#